data_AF-A0AA36MPR4-F1
#
_entry.id   AF-A0AA36MPR4-F1
#
_cell.length_a   1.000
_cell.length_b   1.000
_cell.length_c   1.000
_cell.angle_alpha   90.00
_cell.angle_beta   90.00
_cell.angle_gamma   90.00
#
_symmetry.space_group_name_H-M   'P 1'
#
loop_
_entity.id
_entity.type
_entity.pdbx_description
1 polymer ?
#
loop_
_entity_poly.entity_id
_entity_poly.type
_entity_poly.pdbx_seq_one_letter_code
_entity_poly.pdbx_strand_id
1 'polypeptide(L)'
;MDEAQGCGELRDSCSFACTAVASASVSGQVSLLSGRSCHVASKSSLTAAEVICQAQQRLEVGIAALVTVEGRELRGSLTLQEARVEDGDVLQAMVRFPEICSHPYSRAFAYLGASGQVATWGAANYGGAGVQLCDVRQLRHAAAFFHAGAFAALRSCGDVICWGEACCGGDASRVEKQLTDVEALQSTSHAFAALRADGQVLAWGDPQLDRSVEIYETSYAKPAQRVFFWR
;
A
#
# COMPACT_ATOMS: atom_id res chain seq x y z
N MET A 1 -54.05 25.93 -58.22
CA MET A 1 -52.60 26.23 -58.29
C MET A 1 -52.31 27.31 -57.26
N ASP A 2 -52.58 27.10 -55.96
CA ASP A 2 -51.98 26.12 -55.02
C ASP A 2 -50.46 26.17 -55.06
N GLU A 3 -49.69 26.25 -53.98
CA GLU A 3 -49.92 26.47 -52.55
C GLU A 3 -48.49 26.76 -52.00
N ALA A 4 -48.38 27.59 -50.96
CA ALA A 4 -47.15 27.73 -50.19
C ALA A 4 -47.07 26.59 -49.17
N GLN A 5 -45.95 25.87 -49.11
CA GLN A 5 -45.60 24.99 -47.98
C GLN A 5 -44.11 25.11 -47.66
N GLY A 6 -43.83 25.58 -46.45
CA GLY A 6 -42.54 25.40 -45.78
C GLY A 6 -42.52 24.13 -44.94
N CYS A 7 -41.32 23.62 -44.67
CA CYS A 7 -40.88 22.68 -43.62
C CYS A 7 -39.43 22.27 -44.01
N GLY A 8 -38.42 22.14 -43.14
CA GLY A 8 -38.31 22.18 -41.69
C GLY A 8 -36.88 22.62 -41.29
N GLU A 9 -36.74 23.19 -40.11
CA GLU A 9 -36.12 22.55 -38.93
C GLU A 9 -34.58 22.62 -38.95
N LEU A 10 -34.00 23.58 -38.23
CA LEU A 10 -33.67 23.57 -36.79
C LEU A 10 -32.27 23.00 -36.51
N ARG A 11 -31.46 23.91 -35.97
CA ARG A 11 -30.55 23.73 -34.83
C ARG A 11 -29.20 23.02 -35.04
N ASP A 12 -28.21 23.83 -34.64
CA ASP A 12 -27.15 23.45 -33.72
C ASP A 12 -26.22 22.32 -34.17
N SER A 13 -25.06 22.74 -34.65
CA SER A 13 -23.84 22.08 -34.23
C SER A 13 -22.89 23.17 -33.76
N CYS A 14 -23.05 23.51 -32.48
CA CYS A 14 -22.01 24.15 -31.70
C CYS A 14 -20.67 23.53 -32.11
N SER A 15 -19.75 24.34 -32.63
CA SER A 15 -18.35 23.94 -32.64
C SER A 15 -18.00 23.74 -31.17
N PHE A 16 -18.00 22.49 -30.72
CA PHE A 16 -17.30 22.11 -29.52
C PHE A 16 -15.85 22.45 -29.79
N ALA A 17 -15.46 23.67 -29.42
CA ALA A 17 -14.11 23.91 -28.98
C ALA A 17 -13.89 22.85 -27.89
N CYS A 18 -13.20 21.77 -28.24
CA CYS A 18 -12.46 21.02 -27.26
C CYS A 18 -11.48 22.04 -26.68
N THR A 19 -11.93 22.73 -25.63
CA THR A 19 -11.04 23.40 -24.70
C THR A 19 -10.17 22.27 -24.19
N ALA A 20 -9.00 22.10 -24.81
CA ALA A 20 -7.96 21.27 -24.26
C ALA A 20 -7.79 21.80 -22.84
N VAL A 21 -8.22 21.01 -21.85
CA VAL A 21 -7.92 21.30 -20.45
C VAL A 21 -6.41 21.40 -20.44
N ALA A 22 -5.89 22.62 -20.35
CA ALA A 22 -4.47 22.86 -20.25
C ALA A 22 -4.01 21.99 -19.08
N SER A 23 -3.22 20.96 -19.36
CA SER A 23 -2.72 20.08 -18.31
C SER A 23 -1.90 20.97 -17.38
N ALA A 24 -2.44 21.28 -16.20
CA ALA A 24 -1.76 22.13 -15.24
C ALA A 24 -0.40 21.50 -14.95
N SER A 25 0.67 22.23 -15.27
CA SER A 25 2.01 21.79 -14.93
C SER A 25 2.24 22.08 -13.46
N VAL A 26 2.43 21.03 -12.67
CA VAL A 26 2.83 21.14 -11.27
C VAL A 26 4.25 20.60 -11.20
N SER A 27 5.18 21.45 -10.79
CA SER A 27 6.55 21.10 -10.47
C SER A 27 6.74 21.18 -8.95
N GLY A 28 7.28 20.11 -8.37
CA GLY A 28 7.50 20.00 -6.94
C GLY A 28 8.97 19.71 -6.64
N GLN A 29 9.40 20.00 -5.41
CA GLN A 29 10.71 19.60 -4.92
C GLN A 29 10.54 18.43 -3.96
N VAL A 30 11.15 17.28 -4.26
CA VAL A 30 11.25 16.16 -3.31
C VAL A 30 12.55 16.27 -2.54
N SER A 31 12.46 16.29 -1.21
CA SER A 31 13.60 16.45 -0.31
C SER A 31 13.68 15.31 0.71
N LEU A 32 14.90 14.82 0.95
CA LEU A 32 15.21 13.86 2.00
C LEU A 32 15.55 14.60 3.30
N LEU A 33 15.39 13.92 4.44
CA LEU A 33 15.85 14.44 5.74
C LEU A 33 17.37 14.68 5.81
N SER A 34 18.13 14.07 4.91
CA SER A 34 19.57 14.33 4.76
C SER A 34 19.89 15.68 4.09
N GLY A 35 18.87 16.44 3.66
CA GLY A 35 19.03 17.71 2.94
C GLY A 35 19.26 17.54 1.43
N ARG A 36 19.44 16.31 0.93
CA ARG A 36 19.47 16.04 -0.52
C ARG A 36 18.07 16.23 -1.11
N SER A 37 17.98 16.91 -2.25
CA SER A 37 16.71 17.12 -2.95
C SER A 37 16.84 16.93 -4.45
N CYS A 38 15.71 16.69 -5.11
CA CYS A 38 15.59 16.73 -6.55
C CYS A 38 14.27 17.40 -6.92
N HIS A 39 14.26 18.14 -8.01
CA HIS A 39 13.00 18.54 -8.63
C HIS A 39 12.34 17.33 -9.28
N VAL A 40 11.03 17.22 -9.16
CA VAL A 40 10.23 16.14 -9.75
C VAL A 40 8.83 16.68 -10.05
N ALA A 41 8.16 16.05 -11.01
CA ALA A 41 6.87 16.44 -11.58
C ALA A 41 6.88 17.61 -12.59
N SER A 42 5.98 17.48 -13.57
CA SER A 42 5.68 18.48 -14.61
C SER A 42 4.21 18.48 -15.06
N LYS A 43 3.38 17.55 -14.56
CA LYS A 43 1.94 17.44 -14.87
C LYS A 43 1.18 17.08 -13.60
N SER A 44 0.06 17.77 -13.34
CA SER A 44 -0.82 17.54 -12.18
C SER A 44 -1.50 16.16 -12.16
N SER A 45 -1.54 15.48 -13.30
CA SER A 45 -2.15 14.16 -13.47
C SER A 45 -1.23 12.99 -13.05
N LEU A 46 0.04 13.26 -12.73
CA LEU A 46 0.95 12.21 -12.26
C LEU A 46 0.49 11.67 -10.92
N THR A 47 0.63 10.36 -10.74
CA THR A 47 0.39 9.67 -9.49
C THR A 47 1.59 9.82 -8.55
N ALA A 48 1.37 9.74 -7.24
CA ALA A 48 2.45 9.76 -6.27
C ALA A 48 3.46 8.62 -6.51
N ALA A 49 3.02 7.44 -6.99
CA ALA A 49 3.92 6.34 -7.35
C ALA A 49 4.88 6.70 -8.50
N GLU A 50 4.41 7.42 -9.52
CA GLU A 50 5.26 7.90 -10.61
C GLU A 50 6.26 8.96 -10.12
N VAL A 51 5.82 9.88 -9.25
CA VAL A 51 6.71 10.89 -8.63
C VAL A 51 7.76 10.22 -7.75
N ILE A 52 7.36 9.23 -6.95
CA ILE A 52 8.25 8.38 -6.17
C ILE A 52 9.27 7.71 -7.09
N CYS A 53 8.85 7.06 -8.17
CA CYS A 53 9.75 6.40 -9.11
C CYS A 53 10.78 7.39 -9.71
N GLN A 54 10.35 8.57 -10.15
CA GLN A 54 11.26 9.61 -10.66
C GLN A 54 12.24 10.10 -9.58
N ALA A 55 11.76 10.33 -8.36
CA ALA A 55 12.59 10.78 -7.25
C ALA A 55 13.60 9.70 -6.83
N GLN A 56 13.20 8.43 -6.82
CA GLN A 56 14.08 7.29 -6.55
C GLN A 56 15.21 7.18 -7.57
N GLN A 57 14.91 7.36 -8.87
CA GLN A 57 15.93 7.34 -9.93
C GLN A 57 16.93 8.49 -9.80
N ARG A 58 16.50 9.68 -9.36
CA ARG A 58 17.37 10.86 -9.24
C ARG A 58 18.16 10.90 -7.94
N LEU A 59 17.56 10.44 -6.85
CA LEU A 59 18.17 10.46 -5.52
C LEU A 59 18.91 9.16 -5.19
N GLU A 60 18.72 8.11 -6.00
CA GLU A 60 19.31 6.78 -5.81
C GLU A 60 19.02 6.20 -4.42
N VAL A 61 17.80 6.44 -3.92
CA VAL A 61 17.33 5.93 -2.62
C VAL A 61 15.97 5.27 -2.76
N GLY A 62 15.68 4.30 -1.89
CA GLY A 62 14.35 3.69 -1.78
C GLY A 62 13.37 4.64 -1.10
N ILE A 63 12.37 5.14 -1.82
CA ILE A 63 11.34 6.05 -1.26
C ILE A 63 10.04 5.26 -1.11
N ALA A 64 9.49 5.25 0.10
CA ALA A 64 8.22 4.61 0.42
C ALA A 64 7.02 5.50 0.23
N ALA A 65 7.15 6.76 0.62
CA ALA A 65 6.06 7.70 0.57
C ALA A 65 6.61 9.11 0.41
N LEU A 66 5.76 9.98 -0.11
CA LEU A 66 5.96 11.42 -0.09
C LEU A 66 5.02 12.01 0.94
N VAL A 67 5.48 12.97 1.71
CA VAL A 67 4.69 13.65 2.73
C VAL A 67 4.69 15.13 2.41
N THR A 68 3.52 15.75 2.40
CA THR A 68 3.42 17.21 2.23
C THR A 68 3.92 17.93 3.48
N VAL A 69 4.19 19.24 3.40
CA VAL A 69 4.61 20.05 4.55
C VAL A 69 3.60 20.00 5.71
N GLU A 70 2.33 19.76 5.40
CA GLU A 70 1.25 19.61 6.38
C GLU A 70 1.21 18.22 7.05
N GLY A 71 2.16 17.33 6.72
CA GLY A 71 2.22 15.98 7.27
C GLY A 71 1.27 14.98 6.61
N ARG A 72 0.69 15.32 5.45
CA ARG A 72 -0.19 14.40 4.71
C ARG A 72 0.63 13.45 3.84
N GLU A 73 0.49 12.15 4.09
CA GLU A 73 1.15 11.10 3.31
C GLU A 73 0.43 10.91 1.95
N LEU A 74 1.19 11.04 0.87
CA LEU A 74 0.75 10.82 -0.50
C LEU A 74 0.91 9.35 -0.86
N ARG A 75 -0.20 8.61 -0.83
CA ARG A 75 -0.25 7.21 -1.25
C ARG A 75 -0.03 7.07 -2.75
N GLY A 76 0.61 5.98 -3.16
CA GLY A 76 1.05 5.74 -4.54
C GLY A 76 -0.04 5.92 -5.61
N SER A 77 -1.30 5.64 -5.29
CA SER A 77 -2.44 5.74 -6.22
C SER A 77 -3.03 7.15 -6.39
N LEU A 78 -2.74 8.10 -5.49
CA LEU A 78 -3.30 9.45 -5.54
C LEU A 78 -2.59 10.29 -6.59
N THR A 79 -3.35 11.03 -7.38
CA THR A 79 -2.78 12.06 -8.26
C THR A 79 -2.34 13.28 -7.46
N LEU A 80 -1.36 14.04 -7.99
CA LEU A 80 -0.93 15.30 -7.36
C LEU A 80 -2.09 16.30 -7.22
N GLN A 81 -3.01 16.31 -8.19
CA GLN A 81 -4.21 17.15 -8.12
C GLN A 81 -5.15 16.75 -6.97
N GLU A 82 -5.43 15.45 -6.80
CA GLU A 82 -6.27 14.96 -5.69
C GLU A 82 -5.61 15.20 -4.33
N ALA A 83 -4.29 15.09 -4.29
CA ALA A 83 -3.47 15.42 -3.14
C ALA A 83 -3.42 16.91 -2.81
N ARG A 84 -3.89 17.78 -3.72
CA ARG A 84 -3.81 19.25 -3.65
C ARG A 84 -2.37 19.74 -3.51
N VAL A 85 -1.45 19.11 -4.23
CA VAL A 85 -0.06 19.58 -4.33
C VAL A 85 -0.02 20.71 -5.35
N GLU A 86 0.43 21.88 -4.91
CA GLU A 86 0.57 23.08 -5.73
C GLU A 86 1.99 23.19 -6.33
N ASP A 87 2.14 24.08 -7.32
CA ASP A 87 3.44 24.34 -7.93
C ASP A 87 4.39 25.01 -6.92
N GLY A 88 5.60 24.46 -6.78
CA GLY A 88 6.58 24.91 -5.80
C GLY A 88 6.49 24.20 -4.44
N ASP A 89 5.52 23.30 -4.24
CA ASP A 89 5.43 22.53 -3.01
C ASP A 89 6.67 21.65 -2.78
N VAL A 90 7.10 21.63 -1.51
CA VAL A 90 8.17 20.74 -1.06
C VAL A 90 7.55 19.48 -0.45
N LEU A 91 7.83 18.35 -1.08
CA LEU A 91 7.44 17.03 -0.62
C LEU A 91 8.62 16.38 0.11
N GLN A 92 8.37 15.94 1.33
CA GLN A 92 9.36 15.21 2.12
C GLN A 92 9.30 13.72 1.76
N ALA A 93 10.41 13.17 1.27
CA ALA A 93 10.51 11.74 0.96
C ALA A 93 10.83 10.91 2.21
N MET A 94 9.97 9.94 2.49
CA MET A 94 10.21 8.92 3.50
C MET A 94 10.98 7.76 2.89
N VAL A 95 12.21 7.55 3.35
CA VAL A 95 13.05 6.47 2.88
C VAL A 95 12.62 5.15 3.52
N ARG A 96 12.51 4.12 2.71
CA ARG A 96 12.36 2.73 3.15
C ARG A 96 13.44 1.89 2.50
N PHE A 97 14.08 1.06 3.30
CA PHE A 97 14.99 0.06 2.77
C PHE A 97 14.18 -1.12 2.24
N PRO A 98 14.48 -1.62 1.04
CA PRO A 98 13.85 -2.83 0.56
C PRO A 98 14.18 -4.00 1.50
N GLU A 99 13.20 -4.86 1.73
CA GLU A 99 13.31 -6.01 2.63
C GLU A 99 13.13 -7.30 1.84
N ILE A 100 13.87 -8.35 2.24
CA ILE A 100 13.61 -9.71 1.80
C ILE A 100 13.09 -10.47 3.01
N CYS A 101 11.90 -11.04 2.88
CA CYS A 101 11.28 -11.89 3.88
C CYS A 101 11.37 -13.35 3.44
N SER A 102 11.98 -14.16 4.30
CA SER A 102 11.97 -15.62 4.22
C SER A 102 12.22 -16.19 5.61
N HIS A 103 11.83 -17.45 5.83
CA HIS A 103 12.09 -18.16 7.08
C HIS A 103 13.16 -19.23 6.84
N PRO A 104 13.99 -19.61 7.84
CA PRO A 104 15.08 -20.58 7.66
C PRO A 104 14.68 -21.93 7.07
N TYR A 105 13.43 -22.35 7.27
CA TYR A 105 12.87 -23.59 6.73
C TYR A 105 11.97 -23.39 5.50
N SER A 106 11.92 -22.16 4.98
CA SER A 106 11.13 -21.83 3.80
C SER A 106 11.82 -22.25 2.52
N ARG A 107 11.01 -22.60 1.51
CA ARG A 107 11.45 -22.69 0.12
C ARG A 107 10.89 -21.56 -0.75
N ALA A 108 10.39 -20.50 -0.11
CA ALA A 108 9.89 -19.29 -0.76
C ALA A 108 10.54 -18.04 -0.18
N PHE A 109 10.60 -17.02 -1.02
CA PHE A 109 11.08 -15.70 -0.70
C PHE A 109 10.03 -14.68 -1.13
N ALA A 110 9.97 -13.58 -0.40
CA ALA A 110 9.20 -12.43 -0.79
C ALA A 110 10.06 -11.17 -0.64
N TYR A 111 10.06 -10.34 -1.66
CA TYR A 111 10.71 -9.05 -1.68
C TYR A 111 9.67 -7.97 -1.43
N LEU A 112 9.94 -7.06 -0.50
CA LEU A 112 9.21 -5.82 -0.31
C LEU A 112 10.10 -4.67 -0.79
N GLY A 113 9.73 -4.07 -1.92
CA GLY A 113 10.41 -2.91 -2.47
C GLY A 113 10.11 -1.64 -1.68
N ALA A 114 10.96 -0.64 -1.88
CA ALA A 114 10.84 0.63 -1.16
C ALA A 114 9.48 1.31 -1.39
N SER A 115 8.95 1.29 -2.61
CA SER A 115 7.63 1.86 -2.94
C SER A 115 6.43 0.98 -2.55
N GLY A 116 6.65 -0.10 -1.79
CA GLY A 116 5.58 -0.97 -1.28
C GLY A 116 5.10 -2.05 -2.26
N GLN A 117 5.83 -2.29 -3.33
CA GLN A 117 5.62 -3.44 -4.23
C GLN A 117 6.15 -4.72 -3.60
N VAL A 118 5.40 -5.81 -3.73
CA VAL A 118 5.83 -7.14 -3.29
C VAL A 118 5.94 -8.05 -4.49
N ALA A 119 7.03 -8.82 -4.55
CA ALA A 119 7.20 -9.92 -5.48
C ALA A 119 7.60 -11.17 -4.70
N THR A 120 6.96 -12.31 -5.00
CA THR A 120 7.30 -13.60 -4.38
C THR A 120 7.86 -14.58 -5.40
N TRP A 121 8.75 -15.46 -4.96
CA TRP A 121 9.28 -16.55 -5.77
C TRP A 121 9.62 -17.77 -4.92
N GLY A 122 9.73 -18.93 -5.57
CA GLY A 122 10.06 -20.20 -4.93
C GLY A 122 8.87 -21.16 -4.92
N ALA A 123 8.84 -22.04 -3.92
CA ALA A 123 7.87 -23.13 -3.88
C ALA A 123 6.45 -22.63 -3.53
N ALA A 124 5.45 -23.03 -4.32
CA ALA A 124 4.07 -22.57 -4.19
C ALA A 124 3.43 -22.94 -2.84
N ASN A 125 3.76 -24.11 -2.28
CA ASN A 125 3.32 -24.58 -0.95
C ASN A 125 3.90 -23.79 0.23
N TYR A 126 4.80 -22.83 -0.03
CA TYR A 126 5.28 -21.86 0.95
C TYR A 126 4.84 -20.42 0.59
N GLY A 127 3.92 -20.25 -0.37
CA GLY A 127 3.49 -18.93 -0.83
C GLY A 127 4.40 -18.28 -1.88
N GLY A 128 5.31 -19.04 -2.51
CA GLY A 128 6.23 -18.56 -3.55
C GLY A 128 5.65 -18.48 -4.97
N ALA A 129 4.32 -18.51 -5.13
CA ALA A 129 3.62 -18.67 -6.41
C ALA A 129 3.63 -17.45 -7.35
N GLY A 130 4.57 -16.50 -7.17
CA GLY A 130 4.67 -15.34 -8.06
C GLY A 130 3.69 -14.21 -7.76
N VAL A 131 3.12 -14.17 -6.54
CA VAL A 131 2.23 -13.09 -6.08
C VAL A 131 2.89 -11.73 -6.25
N GLN A 132 2.15 -10.81 -6.86
CA GLN A 132 2.50 -9.39 -7.00
C GLN A 132 1.49 -8.57 -6.21
N LEU A 133 1.96 -7.74 -5.28
CA LEU A 133 1.13 -6.80 -4.52
C LEU A 133 1.69 -5.38 -4.66
N CYS A 134 0.81 -4.40 -4.44
CA CYS A 134 1.17 -2.99 -4.31
C CYS A 134 0.63 -2.43 -2.99
N ASP A 135 1.11 -1.25 -2.62
CA ASP A 135 0.71 -0.54 -1.41
C ASP A 135 0.95 -1.34 -0.12
N VAL A 136 1.98 -2.20 -0.09
CA VAL A 136 2.36 -2.97 1.09
C VAL A 136 3.33 -2.16 1.95
N ARG A 137 3.03 -2.06 3.25
CA ARG A 137 3.87 -1.38 4.22
C ARG A 137 4.56 -2.31 5.22
N GLN A 138 4.11 -3.54 5.39
CA GLN A 138 4.83 -4.55 6.18
C GLN A 138 4.61 -5.93 5.56
N LEU A 139 5.63 -6.78 5.64
CA LEU A 139 5.60 -8.14 5.15
C LEU A 139 6.13 -9.09 6.23
N ARG A 140 5.41 -10.19 6.43
CA ARG A 140 5.74 -11.22 7.42
C ARG A 140 5.60 -12.60 6.81
N HIS A 141 6.40 -13.54 7.31
CA HIS A 141 6.41 -14.92 6.85
C HIS A 141 6.35 -15.86 8.05
N ALA A 142 5.44 -16.83 7.98
CA ALA A 142 5.30 -17.94 8.91
C ALA A 142 5.63 -19.23 8.16
N ALA A 143 6.47 -20.10 8.75
CA ALA A 143 6.80 -21.38 8.12
C ALA A 143 6.93 -22.51 9.15
N ALA A 144 6.26 -23.61 8.82
CA ALA A 144 6.21 -24.82 9.61
C ALA A 144 7.30 -25.82 9.21
N PHE A 145 7.64 -26.74 10.12
CA PHE A 145 8.59 -27.83 9.88
C PHE A 145 8.11 -28.87 8.84
N PHE A 146 6.83 -28.88 8.45
CA PHE A 146 6.22 -29.88 7.55
C PHE A 146 6.08 -29.45 6.09
N HIS A 147 7.05 -28.70 5.59
CA HIS A 147 7.06 -28.19 4.22
C HIS A 147 5.90 -27.27 3.82
N ALA A 148 5.43 -26.46 4.77
CA ALA A 148 4.36 -25.51 4.57
C ALA A 148 4.80 -24.12 5.05
N GLY A 149 4.33 -23.09 4.37
CA GLY A 149 4.58 -21.71 4.75
C GLY A 149 3.54 -20.76 4.20
N ALA A 150 3.38 -19.63 4.86
CA ALA A 150 2.46 -18.59 4.51
C ALA A 150 3.09 -17.20 4.71
N PHE A 151 2.62 -16.24 3.95
CA PHE A 151 2.97 -14.84 4.10
C PHE A 151 1.73 -14.03 4.48
N ALA A 152 1.97 -12.92 5.18
CA ALA A 152 0.97 -11.89 5.43
C ALA A 152 1.57 -10.52 5.08
N ALA A 153 0.84 -9.73 4.33
CA ALA A 153 1.18 -8.37 3.95
C ALA A 153 0.17 -7.39 4.56
N LEU A 154 0.69 -6.38 5.25
CA LEU A 154 -0.10 -5.23 5.70
C LEU A 154 -0.06 -4.16 4.64
N ARG A 155 -1.22 -3.76 4.14
CA ARG A 155 -1.35 -2.66 3.18
C ARG A 155 -1.37 -1.31 3.89
N SER A 156 -1.03 -0.26 3.14
CA SER A 156 -1.09 1.13 3.61
C SER A 156 -2.52 1.59 3.92
N CYS A 157 -3.54 0.91 3.39
CA CYS A 157 -4.94 1.13 3.77
C CYS A 157 -5.34 0.52 5.12
N GLY A 158 -4.49 -0.32 5.74
CA GLY A 158 -4.80 -1.02 6.98
C GLY A 158 -5.38 -2.42 6.78
N ASP A 159 -5.58 -2.85 5.52
CA ASP A 159 -6.02 -4.21 5.19
C ASP A 159 -4.85 -5.20 5.24
N VAL A 160 -5.16 -6.45 5.55
CA VAL A 160 -4.19 -7.55 5.56
C VAL A 160 -4.50 -8.53 4.45
N ILE A 161 -3.50 -8.88 3.65
CA ILE A 161 -3.57 -9.95 2.65
C ILE A 161 -2.71 -11.11 3.14
N CYS A 162 -3.29 -12.31 3.19
CA CYS A 162 -2.58 -13.55 3.50
C CYS A 162 -2.55 -14.47 2.26
N TRP A 163 -1.47 -15.26 2.12
CA TRP A 163 -1.36 -16.28 1.09
C TRP A 163 -0.38 -17.38 1.48
N GLY A 164 -0.41 -18.49 0.75
CA GLY A 164 0.37 -19.69 1.06
C GLY A 164 -0.49 -20.75 1.74
N GLU A 165 0.14 -21.60 2.55
CA GLU A 165 -0.54 -22.77 3.13
C GLU A 165 -1.50 -22.38 4.26
N ALA A 166 -2.71 -22.94 4.23
CA ALA A 166 -3.76 -22.61 5.18
C ALA A 166 -3.37 -22.98 6.63
N CYS A 167 -2.67 -24.10 6.83
CA CYS A 167 -2.21 -24.53 8.16
C CYS A 167 -1.13 -23.64 8.77
N CYS A 168 -0.56 -22.69 8.01
CA CYS A 168 0.38 -21.70 8.50
C CYS A 168 -0.24 -20.29 8.60
N GLY A 169 -1.55 -20.16 8.45
CA GLY A 169 -2.25 -18.87 8.45
C GLY A 169 -2.33 -18.21 7.06
N GLY A 170 -2.12 -18.96 5.98
CA GLY A 170 -2.36 -18.50 4.61
C GLY A 170 -3.85 -18.28 4.29
N ASP A 171 -4.74 -18.84 5.11
CA ASP A 171 -6.18 -18.58 5.09
C ASP A 171 -6.58 -17.80 6.36
N ALA A 172 -7.00 -16.55 6.17
CA ALA A 172 -7.49 -15.68 7.24
C ALA A 172 -9.02 -15.48 7.20
N SER A 173 -9.78 -16.28 6.45
CA SER A 173 -11.23 -16.12 6.25
C SER A 173 -12.05 -16.00 7.54
N ARG A 174 -11.59 -16.64 8.63
CA ARG A 174 -12.21 -16.56 9.97
C ARG A 174 -12.13 -15.17 10.60
N VAL A 175 -11.07 -14.42 10.32
CA VAL A 175 -10.77 -13.09 10.91
C VAL A 175 -10.77 -11.97 9.87
N GLU A 176 -10.95 -12.29 8.58
CA GLU A 176 -10.88 -11.35 7.45
C GLU A 176 -11.75 -10.10 7.66
N LYS A 177 -12.98 -10.27 8.13
CA LYS A 177 -13.91 -9.16 8.40
C LYS A 177 -13.45 -8.21 9.53
N GLN A 178 -12.51 -8.67 10.37
CA GLN A 178 -11.99 -7.92 11.51
C GLN A 178 -10.57 -7.38 11.23
N LEU A 179 -9.90 -7.84 10.17
CA LEU A 179 -8.57 -7.38 9.74
C LEU A 179 -8.63 -6.05 8.98
N THR A 180 -9.33 -5.08 9.57
CA THR A 180 -9.39 -3.69 9.11
C THR A 180 -8.71 -2.78 10.13
N ASP A 181 -8.17 -1.66 9.66
CA ASP A 181 -7.45 -0.69 10.48
C ASP A 181 -6.28 -1.31 11.25
N VAL A 182 -5.60 -2.29 10.66
CA VAL A 182 -4.45 -2.96 11.26
C VAL A 182 -3.23 -2.03 11.19
N GLU A 183 -2.56 -1.82 12.32
CA GLU A 183 -1.36 -0.98 12.47
C GLU A 183 -0.05 -1.75 12.33
N ALA A 184 -0.01 -2.99 12.83
CA ALA A 184 1.19 -3.81 12.80
C ALA A 184 0.88 -5.29 12.63
N LEU A 185 1.78 -6.00 11.95
CA LEU A 185 1.75 -7.46 11.80
C LEU A 185 2.98 -8.11 12.42
N GLN A 186 2.74 -9.22 13.11
CA GLN A 186 3.76 -10.13 13.62
C GLN A 186 3.47 -11.56 13.19
N SER A 187 4.51 -12.39 13.14
CA SER A 187 4.40 -13.80 12.79
C SER A 187 5.22 -14.67 13.74
N THR A 188 4.75 -15.89 13.92
CA THR A 188 5.46 -17.01 14.55
C THR A 188 5.72 -18.08 13.49
N SER A 189 6.19 -19.26 13.88
CA SER A 189 6.36 -20.39 12.96
C SER A 189 5.03 -20.87 12.33
N HIS A 190 3.88 -20.68 12.99
CA HIS A 190 2.59 -21.27 12.58
C HIS A 190 1.39 -20.32 12.57
N ALA A 191 1.58 -19.07 12.99
CA ALA A 191 0.50 -18.13 13.22
C ALA A 191 0.95 -16.68 12.99
N PHE A 192 -0.03 -15.83 12.77
CA PHE A 192 0.11 -14.38 12.67
C PHE A 192 -0.67 -13.69 13.77
N ALA A 193 -0.26 -12.47 14.09
CA ALA A 193 -0.98 -11.56 14.96
C ALA A 193 -1.03 -10.17 14.32
N ALA A 194 -2.20 -9.54 14.36
CA ALA A 194 -2.46 -8.19 13.91
C ALA A 194 -2.84 -7.30 15.10
N LEU A 195 -2.14 -6.18 15.25
CA LEU A 195 -2.53 -5.11 16.16
C LEU A 195 -3.39 -4.10 15.41
N ARG A 196 -4.61 -3.85 15.85
CA ARG A 196 -5.54 -2.86 15.29
C ARG A 196 -5.38 -1.50 15.93
N ALA A 197 -5.83 -0.45 15.24
CA ALA A 197 -5.79 0.93 15.71
C ALA A 197 -6.63 1.17 16.97
N ASP A 198 -7.63 0.33 17.24
CA ASP A 198 -8.43 0.33 18.47
C ASP A 198 -7.73 -0.38 19.64
N GLY A 199 -6.51 -0.89 19.43
CA GLY A 199 -5.73 -1.62 20.42
C GLY A 199 -6.06 -3.11 20.53
N GLN A 200 -7.03 -3.63 19.77
CA GLN A 200 -7.32 -5.06 19.77
C GLN A 200 -6.25 -5.85 19.03
N VAL A 201 -5.97 -7.06 19.53
CA VAL A 201 -5.06 -8.01 18.87
C VAL A 201 -5.86 -9.19 18.33
N LEU A 202 -5.71 -9.43 17.03
CA LEU A 202 -6.29 -10.58 16.33
C LEU A 202 -5.19 -11.57 15.99
N ALA A 203 -5.37 -12.83 16.37
CA ALA A 203 -4.47 -13.92 16.00
C ALA A 203 -5.16 -14.94 15.10
N TRP A 204 -4.42 -15.51 14.15
CA TRP A 204 -4.87 -16.61 13.29
C TRP A 204 -3.69 -17.49 12.89
N GLY A 205 -3.96 -18.75 12.53
CA GLY A 205 -2.90 -19.72 12.21
C GLY A 205 -3.46 -21.13 12.06
N ASP A 206 -2.63 -22.13 12.35
CA ASP A 206 -2.98 -23.55 12.25
C ASP A 206 -4.35 -23.87 12.87
N PRO A 207 -5.37 -24.27 12.06
CA PRO A 207 -6.71 -24.59 12.55
C PRO A 207 -6.78 -25.75 13.56
N GLN A 208 -5.75 -26.60 13.63
CA GLN A 208 -5.67 -27.72 14.56
C GLN A 208 -5.06 -27.31 15.92
N LEU A 209 -4.19 -26.31 15.93
CA LEU A 209 -3.66 -25.68 17.15
C LEU A 209 -4.59 -24.55 17.65
N ASP A 210 -5.33 -23.93 16.74
CA ASP A 210 -6.28 -22.84 16.96
C ASP A 210 -7.70 -23.38 17.15
N ARG A 211 -8.00 -23.81 18.38
CA ARG A 211 -9.39 -24.14 18.79
C ARG A 211 -10.25 -22.91 19.12
N SER A 212 -9.72 -21.70 19.03
CA SER A 212 -10.44 -20.49 19.39
C SER A 212 -9.78 -19.28 18.75
N VAL A 213 -10.51 -18.61 17.85
CA VAL A 213 -10.21 -17.22 17.48
C VAL A 213 -10.23 -16.42 18.79
N GLU A 214 -9.07 -16.18 19.35
CA GLU A 214 -8.93 -15.43 20.59
C GLU A 214 -8.73 -13.97 20.22
N ILE A 215 -9.83 -13.22 20.28
CA ILE A 215 -9.78 -11.76 20.32
C ILE A 215 -9.25 -11.41 21.70
N TYR A 216 -8.00 -10.97 21.76
CA TYR A 216 -7.42 -10.46 22.99
C TYR A 216 -7.71 -8.95 23.06
N GLU A 217 -8.62 -8.55 23.93
CA GLU A 217 -8.76 -7.15 24.32
C GLU A 217 -7.66 -6.81 25.33
N THR A 218 -6.71 -5.97 24.93
CA THR A 218 -5.81 -5.38 25.92
C THR A 218 -6.60 -4.34 26.72
N SER A 219 -6.85 -4.60 28.01
CA SER A 219 -7.54 -3.68 28.93
C SER A 219 -6.78 -2.37 29.22
N TYR A 220 -5.66 -2.12 28.53
CA TYR A 220 -4.85 -0.91 28.60
C TYR A 220 -5.27 0.13 27.54
N ALA A 221 -6.57 0.40 27.40
CA ALA A 221 -7.04 1.52 26.59
C ALA A 221 -7.15 2.80 27.46
N LYS A 222 -6.04 3.53 27.58
CA LYS A 222 -6.04 4.99 27.77
C LYS A 222 -5.13 5.62 26.70
N PRO A 223 -5.49 6.79 26.15
CA PRO A 223 -5.07 7.19 24.82
C PRO A 223 -3.61 7.62 24.77
N ALA A 224 -2.97 7.32 23.63
CA ALA A 224 -1.76 7.95 23.12
C ALA A 224 -0.58 8.05 24.10
N GLN A 225 0.09 6.94 24.38
CA GLN A 225 1.53 6.98 24.62
C GLN A 225 2.22 5.97 23.71
N ARG A 226 3.05 6.51 22.81
CA ARG A 226 4.00 5.77 21.98
C ARG A 226 4.77 4.77 22.85
N VAL A 227 4.44 3.49 22.74
CA VAL A 227 5.26 2.44 23.32
C VAL A 227 6.37 2.15 22.32
N PHE A 228 7.55 2.71 22.60
CA PHE A 228 8.78 2.29 21.96
C PHE A 228 9.15 0.91 22.49
N PHE A 229 9.19 -0.10 21.62
CA PHE A 229 9.91 -1.32 21.91
C PHE A 229 11.38 -1.12 21.49
N TRP A 230 12.24 -0.81 22.47
CA TRP A 230 13.68 -1.15 22.45
C TRP A 230 13.76 -2.62 22.91
N ARG A 231 14.69 -3.48 22.47
CA ARG A 231 16.07 -3.33 22.05
C ARG A 231 16.47 -4.56 21.24
#